data_AF-A0A3N5ZFA5-F1
#
_entry.id   AF-A0A3N5ZFA5-F1
#
_cell.length_a   1.000
_cell.length_b   1.000
_cell.length_c   1.000
_cell.angle_alpha   90.00
_cell.angle_beta   90.00
_cell.angle_gamma   90.00
#
_symmetry.space_group_name_H-M   'P 1'
#
loop_
_entity.id
_entity.type
_entity.pdbx_description
1 polymer ?
#
loop_
_entity_poly.entity_id
_entity_poly.type
_entity_poly.pdbx_seq_one_letter_code
_entity_poly.pdbx_strand_id
1 'polypeptide(L)' 'MADRRPARGLVDTSVIIDLESIDPADLPLQIAVSAVTLAALAAGPPATADPLERAR' A
#
# COMPACT_ATOMS: atom_id res chain seq x y z
N MET A 1 -27.04 6.09 -7.05
CA MET A 1 -26.20 5.99 -8.27
C MET A 1 -25.41 4.71 -8.16
N ALA A 2 -25.39 3.85 -9.19
CA ALA A 2 -24.62 2.61 -9.13
C ALA A 2 -23.14 2.99 -9.00
N ASP A 3 -22.57 2.74 -7.83
CA ASP A 3 -21.17 3.04 -7.53
C ASP A 3 -20.30 2.13 -8.39
N ARG A 4 -19.74 2.71 -9.46
CA ARG A 4 -18.98 1.97 -10.45
C ARG A 4 -17.52 2.05 -10.03
N ARG A 5 -17.01 0.93 -9.51
CA ARG A 5 -15.59 0.81 -9.17
C ARG A 5 -14.71 1.27 -10.33
N PRO A 6 -13.68 2.08 -10.05
CA PRO A 6 -12.76 2.51 -11.08
C PRO A 6 -12.01 1.31 -11.67
N ALA A 7 -11.77 1.35 -12.98
CA ALA A 7 -11.05 0.29 -13.67
C ALA A 7 -9.56 0.23 -13.29
N ARG A 8 -8.97 1.37 -12.89
CA ARG A 8 -7.58 1.51 -12.44
C ARG A 8 -7.50 2.55 -11.33
N GLY A 9 -6.60 2.36 -10.36
CA GLY A 9 -6.29 3.38 -9.35
C GLY A 9 -4.85 3.29 -8.88
N LEU A 10 -4.24 4.44 -8.61
CA LEU A 10 -2.96 4.54 -7.92
C LEU A 10 -3.23 4.53 -6.42
N VAL A 11 -2.54 3.65 -5.68
CA VAL A 11 -2.71 3.51 -4.24
C VAL A 11 -1.47 3.96 -3.49
N ASP A 12 -1.67 4.41 -2.25
CA ASP A 12 -0.61 4.81 -1.34
C ASP A 12 -0.05 3.61 -0.56
N THR A 13 1.05 3.81 0.16
CA THR A 13 1.72 2.82 1.02
C THR A 13 0.76 2.22 2.04
N SER A 14 -0.09 3.01 2.66
CA SER A 14 -1.07 2.56 3.67
C SER A 14 -2.00 1.46 3.12
N VAL A 15 -2.55 1.65 1.91
CA VAL A 15 -3.42 0.67 1.24
C VAL A 15 -2.68 -0.64 0.94
N ILE A 16 -1.37 -0.58 0.65
CA ILE A 16 -0.55 -1.78 0.43
C ILE A 16 -0.26 -2.51 1.74
N ILE A 17 0.00 -1.78 2.83
CA ILE A 17 0.22 -2.35 4.16
C ILE A 17 -1.03 -3.09 4.65
N ASP A 18 -2.20 -2.47 4.50
CA ASP A 18 -3.47 -2.99 5.01
C ASP A 18 -4.23 -3.85 3.98
N LEU A 19 -3.60 -4.23 2.87
CA LEU A 19 -4.27 -4.84 1.70
C LEU A 19 -5.09 -6.08 2.07
N GLU A 20 -4.61 -6.91 3.00
CA GLU A 20 -5.30 -8.13 3.45
C GLU A 20 -6.54 -7.85 4.29
N SER A 21 -6.67 -6.63 4.83
CA SER A 21 -7.80 -6.19 5.67
C SER A 21 -8.85 -5.40 4.89
N ILE A 22 -8.56 -5.00 3.65
CA ILE A 22 -9.47 -4.21 2.81
C ILE A 22 -10.38 -5.16 2.02
N ASP A 23 -11.69 -4.88 2.01
CA ASP A 23 -12.60 -5.60 1.12
C ASP A 23 -12.17 -5.33 -0.33
N PRO A 24 -11.90 -6.36 -1.15
CA PRO A 24 -11.66 -6.19 -2.59
C PRO A 24 -12.79 -5.41 -3.29
N ALA A 25 -13.95 -5.31 -2.63
CA ALA A 25 -15.05 -4.48 -3.04
C ALA A 25 -14.78 -2.98 -3.08
N ASP A 26 -13.84 -2.52 -2.28
CA ASP A 26 -13.51 -1.11 -2.14
C ASP A 26 -12.30 -0.71 -2.98
N LEU A 27 -11.66 -1.68 -3.66
CA LEU A 27 -10.48 -1.48 -4.48
C LEU A 27 -10.83 -1.28 -5.97
N PRO A 28 -9.97 -0.55 -6.72
CA PRO A 28 -10.03 -0.53 -8.17
C PRO A 28 -9.83 -1.92 -8.76
N LEU A 29 -10.35 -2.17 -9.98
CA LEU A 29 -10.14 -3.44 -10.68
C LEU A 29 -8.65 -3.72 -10.98
N GLN A 30 -7.84 -2.67 -11.07
CA GLN A 30 -6.40 -2.77 -11.22
C GLN A 30 -5.71 -1.72 -10.35
N ILE A 31 -4.71 -2.17 -9.62
CA ILE A 31 -3.90 -1.32 -8.75
C ILE A 31 -2.60 -0.97 -9.47
N ALA A 32 -2.28 0.32 -9.48
CA ALA A 32 -0.95 0.82 -9.79
C ALA A 32 -0.26 1.24 -8.48
N VAL A 33 1.05 1.03 -8.42
CA VAL A 33 1.90 1.43 -7.29
C VAL A 33 3.01 2.30 -7.83
N SER A 34 3.28 3.44 -7.19
CA SER A 34 4.37 4.32 -7.63
C SER A 34 5.73 3.73 -7.24
N ALA A 35 6.78 4.08 -7.97
CA ALA A 35 8.15 3.73 -7.59
C ALA A 35 8.53 4.30 -6.21
N VAL A 36 7.96 5.45 -5.82
CA VAL A 36 8.16 6.06 -4.50
C VAL A 36 7.50 5.22 -3.39
N THR A 37 6.29 4.73 -3.63
CA THR A 37 5.57 3.82 -2.72
C THR A 37 6.37 2.52 -2.53
N LEU A 38 6.92 1.95 -3.61
CA LEU A 38 7.82 0.79 -3.53
C LEU A 38 9.09 1.10 -2.73
N ALA A 39 9.71 2.26 -2.95
CA ALA A 39 10.89 2.68 -2.19
C ALA A 39 10.58 2.87 -0.70
N ALA A 40 9.42 3.42 -0.34
CA ALA A 40 8.97 3.58 1.04
C ALA A 40 8.74 2.22 1.72
N LEU A 41 8.10 1.28 1.03
CA LEU A 41 7.92 -0.09 1.53
C LEU A 41 9.26 -0.82 1.71
N ALA A 42 10.19 -0.63 0.77
CA ALA A 42 11.53 -1.21 0.85
C ALA A 42 12.40 -0.57 1.94
N ALA A 43 12.15 0.70 2.30
CA ALA A 43 12.89 1.40 3.34
C ALA A 43 12.67 0.77 4.73
N GLY A 44 11.49 0.17 4.96
CA GLY A 44 11.22 -0.83 6.00
C GLY A 44 11.81 -0.56 7.40
N PRO A 45 12.07 -1.61 8.18
CA PRO A 45 12.73 -1.51 9.49
C PRO A 45 14.09 -0.77 9.49
N PRO A 46 14.93 -0.81 8.43
CA PRO A 46 16.16 0.00 8.34
C PRO A 46 15.99 1.50 8.64
N ALA A 47 14.82 2.06 8.34
CA ALA A 47 14.50 3.48 8.56
C ALA A 47 13.90 3.80 9.94
N THR A 48 13.56 2.79 10.76
CA THR A 48 12.99 3.03 12.09
C THR A 48 14.03 3.56 13.07
N ALA A 49 13.60 4.40 14.00
CA ALA A 49 14.45 4.89 15.08
C ALA A 49 14.72 3.80 16.14
N ASP A 50 13.85 2.79 16.23
CA ASP A 50 13.99 1.65 17.14
C ASP A 50 15.13 0.72 16.70
N PRO A 51 16.21 0.59 17.48
CA PRO A 51 17.34 -0.27 17.13
C PRO A 51 16.98 -1.75 16.99
N LEU A 52 15.94 -2.23 17.68
CA LEU A 52 15.51 -3.63 17.63
C LEU A 52 14.68 -3.92 16.39
N GLU A 53 13.78 -3.00 16.04
CA GLU A 53 13.00 -3.11 14.81
C GLU A 53 13.95 -2.98 13.60
N ARG A 54 14.93 -2.08 13.66
CA ARG A 54 15.96 -1.90 12.60
C ARG A 54 16.81 -3.14 12.32
N ALA A 55 16.93 -4.06 13.27
CA ALA A 55 17.76 -5.25 13.17
C ALA A 55 17.01 -6.51 12.67
N ARG A 56 15.70 -6.41 12.41
CA ARG A 56 14.87 -7.48 11.82
C ARG A 56 14.84 -7.36 10.29
#